data_AF-A0AAC9HSB1-F1
#
_entry.id   AF-A0AAC9HSB1-F1
#
_cell.length_a   1.000
_cell.length_b   1.000
_cell.length_c   1.000
_cell.angle_alpha   90.00
_cell.angle_beta   90.00
_cell.angle_gamma   90.00
#
_symmetry.space_group_name_H-M   'P 1'
#
loop_
_entity.id
_entity.type
_entity.pdbx_description
1 polymer ?
#
loop_
_entity_poly.entity_id
_entity_poly.type
_entity_poly.pdbx_seq_one_letter_code
_entity_poly.pdbx_strand_id
1 'polypeptide(L)'
;MTDATLTELISRAYGGDLTRPDLARPRRRLRANPYADLIDEVSHLDGVLLTDYTDSNHMVCLGYLLAHGGQEWALELSLIAPFAIFARTSDVWERLLHPSTTDLDTTEQQVIALLTSHGFSLPHRETLEQPLAMSLDYTDPENVRVYHALFSDEDFLPWEFSHHYRE
;
A
#
# COMPACT_ATOMS: atom_id res chain seq x y z
N MET A 1 11.09 1.51 -12.55
CA MET A 1 10.12 2.52 -12.99
C MET A 1 10.75 3.88 -12.75
N THR A 2 10.65 4.84 -13.68
CA THR A 2 11.18 6.19 -13.44
C THR A 2 10.13 7.04 -12.72
N ASP A 3 10.57 8.06 -11.97
CA ASP A 3 9.70 8.99 -11.23
C ASP A 3 8.65 9.63 -12.14
N ALA A 4 9.04 10.03 -13.36
CA ALA A 4 8.13 10.60 -14.36
C ALA A 4 7.01 9.63 -14.78
N THR A 5 7.31 8.32 -14.87
CA THR A 5 6.32 7.29 -15.23
C THR A 5 5.31 7.07 -14.10
N LEU A 6 5.78 7.14 -12.85
CA LEU A 6 4.93 6.95 -11.67
C LEU A 6 3.97 8.13 -11.49
N THR A 7 4.47 9.36 -11.56
CA THR A 7 3.64 10.57 -11.47
C THR A 7 2.59 10.62 -12.58
N GLU A 8 2.93 10.26 -13.81
CA GLU A 8 1.95 10.19 -14.92
C GLU A 8 0.86 9.15 -14.65
N LEU A 9 1.25 7.98 -14.12
CA LEU A 9 0.31 6.93 -13.76
C LEU A 9 -0.67 7.40 -12.68
N ILE A 10 -0.15 8.05 -11.63
CA ILE A 10 -0.94 8.59 -10.51
C ILE A 10 -1.87 9.69 -11.02
N SER A 11 -1.32 10.67 -11.75
CA SER A 11 -2.07 11.76 -12.38
C SER A 11 -3.25 11.23 -13.19
N ARG A 12 -3.03 10.27 -14.08
CA ARG A 12 -4.10 9.68 -14.90
C ARG A 12 -5.18 9.00 -14.06
N ALA A 13 -4.79 8.31 -12.99
CA ALA A 13 -5.73 7.64 -12.09
C ALA A 13 -6.64 8.65 -11.35
N TYR A 14 -6.12 9.84 -11.05
CA TYR A 14 -6.85 10.97 -10.45
C TYR A 14 -7.46 11.95 -11.46
N GLY A 15 -7.52 11.61 -12.76
CA GLY A 15 -8.18 12.44 -13.77
C GLY A 15 -7.31 13.52 -14.41
N GLY A 16 -6.00 13.55 -14.12
CA GLY A 16 -4.99 14.37 -14.77
C GLY A 16 -4.47 15.50 -13.88
N ASP A 17 -5.36 16.25 -13.24
CA ASP A 17 -5.00 17.41 -12.41
C ASP A 17 -4.83 17.00 -10.94
N LEU A 18 -3.57 16.88 -10.50
CA LEU A 18 -3.24 16.54 -9.11
C LEU A 18 -3.45 17.68 -8.12
N THR A 19 -3.69 18.92 -8.58
CA THR A 19 -4.10 20.02 -7.68
C THR A 19 -5.57 19.92 -7.30
N ARG A 20 -6.35 19.10 -8.03
CA ARG A 20 -7.78 18.86 -7.82
C ARG A 20 -8.12 17.39 -8.14
N PRO A 21 -7.60 16.42 -7.37
CA PRO A 21 -7.69 15.01 -7.70
C PRO A 21 -9.15 14.50 -7.72
N ASP A 22 -9.49 13.71 -8.74
CA ASP A 22 -10.80 13.06 -8.85
C ASP A 22 -10.88 11.78 -8.00
N LEU A 23 -11.22 11.93 -6.72
CA LEU A 23 -11.43 10.81 -5.79
C LEU A 23 -12.65 9.93 -6.14
N ALA A 24 -13.49 10.31 -7.11
CA ALA A 24 -14.61 9.46 -7.51
C ALA A 24 -14.14 8.18 -8.24
N ARG A 25 -12.95 8.20 -8.86
CA ARG A 25 -12.41 7.03 -9.57
C ARG A 25 -11.96 5.92 -8.62
N PRO A 26 -11.10 6.17 -7.60
CA PRO A 26 -10.76 5.16 -6.59
C PRO A 26 -12.00 4.62 -5.88
N ARG A 27 -12.96 5.49 -5.53
CA ARG A 27 -14.25 5.10 -4.93
C ARG A 27 -15.07 4.13 -5.79
N ARG A 28 -15.04 4.27 -7.12
CA ARG A 28 -15.72 3.33 -8.02
C ARG A 28 -15.02 1.98 -8.04
N ARG A 29 -13.68 1.99 -8.02
CA ARG A 29 -12.88 0.76 -7.93
C ARG A 29 -13.15 0.04 -6.61
N LEU A 30 -13.14 0.73 -5.48
CA LEU A 30 -13.46 0.14 -4.18
C LEU A 30 -14.77 -0.66 -4.21
N ARG A 31 -15.84 -0.08 -4.75
CA ARG A 31 -17.15 -0.75 -4.86
C ARG A 31 -17.16 -1.97 -5.78
N ALA A 32 -16.24 -2.04 -6.73
CA ALA A 32 -16.10 -3.18 -7.63
C ALA A 32 -15.34 -4.34 -7.00
N ASN A 33 -14.75 -4.16 -5.81
CA ASN A 33 -13.95 -5.14 -5.10
C ASN A 33 -12.92 -5.85 -6.01
N PRO A 34 -11.97 -5.09 -6.61
CA PRO A 34 -11.15 -5.58 -7.72
C PRO A 34 -10.14 -6.66 -7.29
N TYR A 35 -9.94 -6.84 -5.99
CA TYR A 35 -8.94 -7.74 -5.44
C TYR A 35 -9.56 -8.94 -4.71
N ALA A 36 -10.85 -9.20 -4.91
CA ALA A 36 -11.56 -10.30 -4.27
C ALA A 36 -10.82 -11.65 -4.42
N ASP A 37 -10.39 -11.98 -5.64
CA ASP A 37 -9.72 -13.26 -5.93
C ASP A 37 -8.36 -13.37 -5.21
N LEU A 38 -7.56 -12.30 -5.24
CA LEU A 38 -6.28 -12.25 -4.51
C LEU A 38 -6.50 -12.42 -3.00
N ILE A 39 -7.48 -11.72 -2.45
CA ILE A 39 -7.79 -11.75 -1.02
C ILE A 39 -8.32 -13.12 -0.59
N ASP A 40 -9.13 -13.76 -1.44
CA ASP A 40 -9.56 -15.14 -1.25
C ASP A 40 -8.35 -16.09 -1.22
N GLU A 41 -7.43 -16.00 -2.18
CA GLU A 41 -6.21 -16.81 -2.23
C GLU A 41 -5.31 -16.60 -0.99
N VAL A 42 -5.13 -15.36 -0.54
CA VAL A 42 -4.36 -15.04 0.68
C VAL A 42 -5.03 -15.65 1.93
N SER A 43 -6.37 -15.58 2.02
CA SER A 43 -7.11 -16.14 3.16
C SER A 43 -7.06 -17.66 3.26
N HIS A 44 -6.70 -18.35 2.16
CA HIS A 44 -6.54 -19.80 2.12
C HIS A 44 -5.11 -20.28 2.38
N LEU A 45 -4.16 -19.37 2.64
CA LEU A 45 -2.83 -19.75 3.11
C LEU A 45 -2.93 -20.40 4.50
N ASP A 46 -2.23 -21.53 4.67
CA ASP A 46 -2.32 -22.34 5.89
C ASP A 46 -1.97 -21.53 7.14
N GLY A 47 -2.89 -21.52 8.11
CA GLY A 47 -2.74 -20.82 9.39
C GLY A 47 -2.79 -19.29 9.34
N VAL A 48 -2.98 -18.66 8.18
CA VAL A 48 -3.10 -17.19 8.08
C VAL A 48 -4.48 -16.75 8.54
N LEU A 49 -4.50 -15.84 9.52
CA LEU A 49 -5.68 -15.08 9.90
C LEU A 49 -5.68 -13.74 9.16
N LEU A 50 -6.78 -13.42 8.48
CA LEU A 50 -6.93 -12.19 7.71
C LEU A 50 -8.05 -11.33 8.30
N THR A 51 -7.75 -10.07 8.61
CA THR A 51 -8.72 -9.08 9.11
C THR A 51 -8.70 -7.84 8.23
N ASP A 52 -9.85 -7.41 7.74
CA ASP A 52 -10.01 -6.14 7.03
C ASP A 52 -9.97 -4.97 8.03
N TYR A 53 -9.06 -4.01 7.82
CA TYR A 53 -9.01 -2.75 8.57
C TYR A 53 -9.21 -1.52 7.69
N THR A 54 -9.63 -1.70 6.43
CA THR A 54 -9.77 -0.64 5.44
C THR A 54 -10.48 0.58 6.02
N ASP A 55 -9.78 1.71 6.08
CA ASP A 55 -10.41 2.97 6.43
C ASP A 55 -11.13 3.54 5.20
N SER A 56 -12.46 3.55 5.30
CA SER A 56 -13.33 4.14 4.29
C SER A 56 -13.13 5.65 4.11
N ASN A 57 -12.37 6.34 4.95
CA ASN A 57 -12.02 7.75 4.80
C ASN A 57 -10.88 7.96 3.79
N HIS A 58 -9.88 7.08 3.75
CA HIS A 58 -8.74 7.22 2.83
C HIS A 58 -9.11 6.87 1.39
N MET A 59 -10.03 5.91 1.16
CA MET A 59 -10.64 5.58 -0.15
C MET A 59 -9.68 5.32 -1.33
N VAL A 60 -8.38 5.22 -1.10
CA VAL A 60 -7.34 5.04 -2.11
C VAL A 60 -6.64 3.69 -2.01
N CYS A 61 -6.92 2.89 -0.97
CA CYS A 61 -6.44 1.53 -0.80
C CYS A 61 -7.48 0.61 -0.12
N LEU A 62 -7.15 -0.69 -0.08
CA LEU A 62 -7.75 -1.70 0.80
C LEU A 62 -6.68 -2.16 1.79
N GLY A 63 -6.98 -2.15 3.08
CA GLY A 63 -6.04 -2.48 4.16
C GLY A 63 -6.42 -3.76 4.88
N TYR A 64 -5.47 -4.67 5.05
CA TYR A 64 -5.66 -5.96 5.71
C TYR A 64 -4.54 -6.26 6.70
N LEU A 65 -4.91 -6.75 7.88
CA LEU A 65 -4.01 -7.28 8.87
C LEU A 65 -3.94 -8.80 8.71
N LEU A 66 -2.74 -9.32 8.50
CA LEU A 66 -2.46 -10.75 8.47
C LEU A 66 -1.80 -11.15 9.78
N ALA A 67 -2.14 -12.32 10.32
CA ALA A 67 -1.48 -12.89 11.49
C ALA A 67 -1.23 -14.39 11.33
N HIS A 68 -0.02 -14.85 11.66
CA HIS A 68 0.38 -16.25 11.61
C HIS A 68 1.57 -16.50 12.53
N GLY A 69 1.53 -17.57 13.34
CA GLY A 69 2.67 -17.97 14.18
C GLY A 69 3.14 -16.92 15.21
N GLY A 70 2.28 -15.96 15.57
CA GLY A 70 2.63 -14.85 16.48
C GLY A 70 3.28 -13.65 15.81
N GLN A 71 3.43 -13.66 14.48
CA GLN A 71 3.83 -12.51 13.67
C GLN A 71 2.59 -11.87 13.04
N GLU A 72 2.61 -10.55 12.93
CA GLU A 72 1.59 -9.76 12.23
C GLU A 72 2.19 -9.01 11.04
N TRP A 73 1.37 -8.80 10.02
CA TRP A 73 1.72 -8.01 8.85
C TRP A 73 0.58 -7.09 8.43
N ALA A 74 0.95 -5.89 8.00
CA ALA A 74 0.04 -5.01 7.28
C ALA A 74 0.16 -5.27 5.77
N LEU A 75 -0.98 -5.39 5.11
CA LEU A 75 -1.11 -5.49 3.66
C LEU A 75 -2.01 -4.36 3.16
N GLU A 76 -1.47 -3.47 2.34
CA GLU A 76 -2.23 -2.41 1.69
C GLU A 76 -2.21 -2.58 0.18
N LEU A 77 -3.38 -2.61 -0.45
CA LEU A 77 -3.55 -2.74 -1.89
C LEU A 77 -4.07 -1.43 -2.47
N SER A 78 -3.26 -0.75 -3.29
CA SER A 78 -3.65 0.52 -3.87
C SER A 78 -4.83 0.35 -4.84
N LEU A 79 -5.82 1.23 -4.77
CA LEU A 79 -6.91 1.32 -5.75
C LEU A 79 -6.52 2.19 -6.96
N ILE A 80 -5.35 2.82 -6.94
CA ILE A 80 -4.87 3.77 -7.95
C ILE A 80 -4.14 3.03 -9.08
N ALA A 81 -3.28 2.10 -8.69
CA ALA A 81 -2.46 1.28 -9.57
C ALA A 81 -2.20 -0.10 -8.95
N PRO A 82 -1.60 -1.05 -9.69
CA PRO A 82 -1.22 -2.35 -9.14
C PRO A 82 0.03 -2.23 -8.26
N PHE A 83 -0.06 -1.45 -7.19
CA PHE A 83 0.94 -1.35 -6.14
C PHE A 83 0.39 -1.93 -4.84
N ALA A 84 1.24 -2.68 -4.15
CA ALA A 84 0.93 -3.22 -2.84
C ALA A 84 2.05 -2.87 -1.87
N ILE A 85 1.69 -2.66 -0.61
CA ILE A 85 2.64 -2.66 0.50
C ILE A 85 2.37 -3.89 1.34
N PHE A 86 3.43 -4.61 1.68
CA PHE A 86 3.39 -5.70 2.64
C PHE A 86 4.48 -5.44 3.67
N ALA A 87 4.13 -5.35 4.95
CA ALA A 87 5.06 -4.94 6.00
C ALA A 87 4.90 -5.81 7.24
N ARG A 88 6.00 -6.19 7.90
CA ARG A 88 5.95 -6.71 9.27
C ARG A 88 5.49 -5.58 10.19
N THR A 89 4.57 -5.90 11.09
CA THR A 89 4.04 -4.92 12.06
C THR A 89 4.03 -5.50 13.47
N SER A 90 4.14 -4.59 14.43
CA SER A 90 3.73 -4.77 15.82
C SER A 90 2.79 -3.61 16.14
N ASP A 91 3.18 -2.70 17.04
CA ASP A 91 2.47 -1.43 17.28
C ASP A 91 2.67 -0.40 16.16
N VAL A 92 3.71 -0.60 15.34
CA VAL A 92 4.08 0.25 14.19
C VAL A 92 4.56 -0.62 13.03
N TRP A 93 4.62 -0.04 11.82
CA TRP A 93 5.20 -0.74 10.68
C TRP A 93 6.72 -0.83 10.81
N GLU A 94 7.19 -2.03 11.11
CA GLU A 94 8.59 -2.25 11.43
C GLU A 94 9.43 -2.33 10.16
N ARG A 95 8.95 -3.04 9.14
CA ARG A 95 9.72 -3.30 7.93
C ARG A 95 8.85 -3.63 6.72
N LEU A 96 9.04 -2.88 5.64
CA LEU A 96 8.52 -3.21 4.30
C LEU A 96 9.21 -4.45 3.74
N LEU A 97 8.42 -5.38 3.23
CA LEU A 97 8.85 -6.65 2.66
C LEU A 97 8.83 -6.58 1.13
N HIS A 98 9.89 -7.09 0.51
CA HIS A 98 10.08 -7.13 -0.93
C HIS A 98 10.55 -8.52 -1.36
N PRO A 99 10.41 -8.89 -2.64
CA PRO A 99 10.99 -10.14 -3.16
C PRO A 99 12.49 -10.30 -2.89
N SER A 100 13.22 -9.18 -2.72
CA SER A 100 14.66 -9.15 -2.43
C SER A 100 14.99 -9.17 -0.93
N THR A 101 14.01 -9.21 -0.04
CA THR A 101 14.23 -9.31 1.41
C THR A 101 14.89 -10.65 1.74
N THR A 102 15.99 -10.63 2.48
CA THR A 102 16.87 -11.80 2.66
C THR A 102 16.38 -12.82 3.69
N ASP A 103 15.50 -12.41 4.59
CA ASP A 103 15.04 -13.15 5.77
C ASP A 103 13.53 -13.40 5.74
N LEU A 104 12.98 -13.57 4.54
CA LEU A 104 11.55 -13.88 4.39
C LEU A 104 11.24 -15.29 4.89
N ASP A 105 10.21 -15.43 5.71
CA ASP A 105 9.65 -16.72 6.05
C ASP A 105 8.80 -17.31 4.90
N THR A 106 8.26 -18.52 5.10
CA THR A 106 7.46 -19.20 4.07
C THR A 106 6.15 -18.48 3.76
N THR A 107 5.46 -17.97 4.79
CA THR A 107 4.19 -17.24 4.62
C THR A 107 4.42 -15.95 3.86
N GLU A 108 5.47 -15.21 4.19
CA GLU A 108 5.82 -13.96 3.53
C GLU A 108 6.18 -14.19 2.06
N GLN A 109 6.97 -15.23 1.76
CA GLN A 109 7.28 -15.62 0.39
C GLN A 109 6.01 -15.95 -0.40
N GLN A 110 5.05 -16.65 0.21
CA GLN A 110 3.78 -17.00 -0.43
C GLN A 110 2.94 -15.75 -0.72
N VAL A 111 2.78 -14.84 0.24
CA VAL A 111 2.03 -13.59 0.03
C VAL A 111 2.68 -12.75 -1.07
N ILE A 112 4.00 -12.57 -1.05
CA ILE A 112 4.72 -11.82 -2.09
C ILE A 112 4.57 -12.50 -3.47
N ALA A 113 4.62 -13.84 -3.53
CA ALA A 113 4.39 -14.58 -4.76
C ALA A 113 2.97 -14.38 -5.30
N LEU A 114 1.94 -14.42 -4.44
CA LEU A 114 0.56 -14.14 -4.81
C LEU A 114 0.42 -12.71 -5.37
N LEU A 115 0.91 -11.71 -4.64
CA LEU A 115 0.91 -10.31 -5.09
C LEU A 115 1.55 -10.16 -6.48
N THR A 116 2.73 -10.75 -6.67
CA THR A 116 3.45 -10.69 -7.95
C THR A 116 2.68 -11.38 -9.07
N SER A 117 2.05 -12.53 -8.79
CA SER A 117 1.25 -13.28 -9.78
C SER A 117 -0.03 -12.54 -10.22
N HIS A 118 -0.60 -11.75 -9.31
CA HIS A 118 -1.71 -10.83 -9.59
C HIS A 118 -1.25 -9.49 -10.21
N GLY A 119 0.04 -9.36 -10.53
CA GLY A 119 0.60 -8.22 -11.24
C GLY A 119 0.94 -7.02 -10.36
N PHE A 120 0.93 -7.17 -9.04
CA PHE A 120 1.32 -6.10 -8.13
C PHE A 120 2.83 -5.89 -8.12
N SER A 121 3.22 -4.62 -8.06
CA SER A 121 4.57 -4.19 -7.73
C SER A 121 4.65 -3.75 -6.26
N LEU A 122 5.74 -4.09 -5.57
CA LEU A 122 5.98 -3.68 -4.19
C LEU A 122 7.05 -2.57 -4.16
N PRO A 123 6.65 -1.28 -4.26
CA PRO A 123 7.60 -0.17 -4.34
C PRO A 123 8.44 -0.06 -3.07
N HIS A 124 9.74 0.18 -3.23
CA HIS A 124 10.63 0.40 -2.09
C HIS A 124 10.30 1.69 -1.35
N ARG A 125 10.75 1.76 -0.09
CA ARG A 125 10.61 2.92 0.79
C ARG A 125 11.04 4.21 0.09
N GLU A 126 12.20 4.22 -0.56
CA GLU A 126 12.74 5.41 -1.22
C GLU A 126 11.82 5.91 -2.34
N THR A 127 11.07 5.02 -3.00
CA THR A 127 10.06 5.39 -4.01
C THR A 127 8.82 5.98 -3.35
N LEU A 128 8.35 5.37 -2.25
CA LEU A 128 7.17 5.81 -1.52
C LEU A 128 7.37 7.17 -0.83
N GLU A 129 8.60 7.47 -0.42
CA GLU A 129 9.02 8.73 0.20
C GLU A 129 9.31 9.86 -0.79
N GLN A 130 9.18 9.63 -2.10
CA GLN A 130 9.38 10.69 -3.08
C GLN A 130 8.29 11.77 -2.91
N PRO A 131 8.67 13.06 -2.85
CA PRO A 131 7.72 14.17 -2.85
C PRO A 131 6.81 14.14 -4.09
N LEU A 132 5.53 14.44 -3.90
CA LEU A 132 4.57 14.51 -4.99
C LEU A 132 3.76 15.81 -4.87
N ALA A 133 3.77 16.61 -5.94
CA ALA A 133 2.96 17.81 -6.03
C ALA A 133 1.49 17.44 -6.28
N MET A 134 0.75 17.24 -5.19
CA MET A 134 -0.67 16.90 -5.18
C MET A 134 -1.35 17.59 -4.00
N SER A 135 -2.62 17.93 -4.14
CA SER A 135 -3.44 18.43 -3.03
C SER A 135 -4.34 17.32 -2.52
N LEU A 136 -4.29 17.06 -1.21
CA LEU A 136 -5.14 16.09 -0.53
C LEU A 136 -5.93 16.78 0.61
N ASP A 137 -6.88 16.07 1.22
CA ASP A 137 -7.80 16.66 2.20
C ASP A 137 -7.19 16.72 3.61
N TYR A 138 -6.29 15.78 3.94
CA TYR A 138 -5.75 15.60 5.30
C TYR A 138 -4.22 15.68 5.38
N THR A 139 -3.52 15.66 4.24
CA THR A 139 -2.06 15.83 4.15
C THR A 139 -1.71 17.26 3.74
N ASP A 140 -0.75 17.89 4.42
CA ASP A 140 -0.25 19.20 4.03
C ASP A 140 0.50 19.09 2.68
N PRO A 141 0.29 20.01 1.71
CA PRO A 141 0.86 19.89 0.36
C PRO A 141 2.40 19.71 0.30
N GLU A 142 3.12 20.18 1.32
CA GLU A 142 4.58 20.04 1.46
C GLU A 142 5.02 18.65 1.96
N ASN A 143 4.13 17.94 2.65
CA ASN A 143 4.34 16.61 3.19
C ASN A 143 3.90 15.52 2.20
N VAL A 144 3.09 15.85 1.20
CA VAL A 144 2.60 14.87 0.22
C VAL A 144 3.75 14.12 -0.45
N ARG A 145 3.61 12.79 -0.44
CA ARG A 145 4.54 11.80 -1.00
C ARG A 145 3.77 10.83 -1.89
N VAL A 146 4.51 10.04 -2.67
CA VAL A 146 3.96 8.93 -3.45
C VAL A 146 3.12 7.98 -2.60
N TYR A 147 3.55 7.68 -1.36
CA TYR A 147 2.77 6.86 -0.42
C TYR A 147 1.34 7.38 -0.28
N HIS A 148 1.20 8.68 0.00
CA HIS A 148 -0.10 9.29 0.25
C HIS A 148 -1.03 9.13 -0.95
N ALA A 149 -0.52 9.44 -2.15
CA ALA A 149 -1.30 9.30 -3.37
C ALA A 149 -1.73 7.86 -3.66
N LEU A 150 -1.05 6.84 -3.13
CA LEU A 150 -1.34 5.44 -3.42
C LEU A 150 -2.10 4.73 -2.29
N PHE A 151 -1.95 5.15 -1.03
CA PHE A 151 -2.31 4.36 0.13
C PHE A 151 -3.04 5.09 1.27
N SER A 152 -2.76 6.37 1.53
CA SER A 152 -3.39 7.08 2.66
C SER A 152 -3.43 8.60 2.44
N ASP A 153 -4.33 9.30 3.13
CA ASP A 153 -4.32 10.77 3.19
C ASP A 153 -3.85 11.28 4.57
N GLU A 154 -3.37 10.39 5.45
CA GLU A 154 -2.80 10.83 6.72
C GLU A 154 -1.46 11.54 6.51
N ASP A 155 -1.23 12.64 7.23
CA ASP A 155 -0.02 13.49 7.11
C ASP A 155 1.26 12.87 7.70
N PHE A 156 1.39 11.53 7.65
CA PHE A 156 2.55 10.80 8.13
C PHE A 156 2.72 9.47 7.38
N LEU A 157 3.96 8.97 7.33
CA LEU A 157 4.24 7.62 6.82
C LEU A 157 4.16 6.58 7.96
N PRO A 158 3.58 5.38 7.75
CA PRO A 158 3.42 4.38 8.80
C PRO A 158 4.71 3.93 9.49
N TRP A 159 5.85 4.08 8.80
CA TRP A 159 7.17 3.68 9.29
C TRP A 159 7.97 4.80 9.96
N GLU A 160 7.48 6.06 10.00
CA GLU A 160 8.19 7.18 10.63
C GLU A 160 8.46 6.96 12.13
N PHE A 161 7.60 6.18 12.79
CA PHE A 161 7.72 5.88 14.21
C PHE A 161 8.58 4.63 14.50
N SER A 162 8.94 3.88 13.46
CA SER A 162 9.71 2.64 13.59
C SER A 162 11.17 2.89 13.95
N HIS A 163 11.66 2.14 14.94
CA HIS A 163 13.07 2.16 15.32
C HIS A 163 14.00 1.61 14.24
N HIS A 164 13.49 0.77 13.32
CA HIS A 164 14.26 0.19 12.22
C HIS A 164 14.59 1.19 11.10
N TYR A 165 13.89 2.33 11.09
CA TYR A 165 13.95 3.32 10.02
C TYR A 165 14.46 4.69 10.49
N ARG A 166 14.89 4.79 11.75
CA ARG A 166 15.62 5.95 12.25
C ARG A 166 17.02 5.97 11.64
N GLU A 167 17.32 7.04 10.91
CA GLU A 167 18.66 7.37 10.42
C GLU A 167 19.65 7.61 11.58
#